data_AF-A0A3A5KCW7-F1
#
_entry.id   AF-A0A3A5KCW7-F1
#
_cell.length_a   1.000
_cell.length_b   1.000
_cell.length_c   1.000
_cell.angle_alpha   90.00
_cell.angle_beta   90.00
_cell.angle_gamma   90.00
#
_symmetry.space_group_name_H-M   'P 1'
#
loop_
_entity.id
_entity.type
_entity.pdbx_description
1 polymer ?
#
loop_
_entity_poly.entity_id
_entity_poly.type
_entity_poly.pdbx_seq_one_letter_code
_entity_poly.pdbx_strand_id
1 'polypeptide(L)'
;MAAQLSLVDCKIDTAVTLCSTPAARGDGGLDYLRVDSGGTNYKHGRVRYEGTQTEETTIVRSGGASDGTTPIAEKIVTTANCTEHFPFKSPPIAIWNDTTGSSVTATIEGIWGGGAVPNNNDIWLEVEYLGSASSPNASFVHNSKADILASSSALAAGSGTWGGSTTKFKLAVTFTPQQKGWILAYVNAGAASSTFYIDPKITLT
;
A
#
# COMPACT_ATOMS: atom_id res chain seq x y z
N MET A 1 21.79 13.94 -4.19
CA MET A 1 20.96 12.73 -4.36
C MET A 1 21.28 11.85 -3.16
N ALA A 2 20.40 11.78 -2.15
CA ALA A 2 20.64 10.87 -1.04
C ALA A 2 20.46 9.42 -1.52
N ALA A 3 21.29 8.52 -1.02
CA ALA A 3 21.22 7.11 -1.39
C ALA A 3 19.98 6.48 -0.75
N GLN A 4 19.17 5.80 -1.56
CA GLN A 4 18.11 4.92 -1.08
C GLN A 4 18.73 3.53 -0.88
N LEU A 5 18.67 3.02 0.35
CA LEU A 5 19.15 1.67 0.65
C LEU A 5 18.04 0.66 0.30
N SER A 6 18.42 -0.40 -0.39
CA SER A 6 17.55 -1.55 -0.64
C SER A 6 18.19 -2.81 -0.08
N LEU A 7 17.45 -3.54 0.75
CA LEU A 7 17.86 -4.82 1.31
C LEU A 7 16.92 -5.91 0.78
N VAL A 8 17.46 -6.90 0.10
CA VAL A 8 16.69 -8.01 -0.45
C VAL A 8 17.36 -9.31 -0.05
N ASP A 9 16.60 -10.25 0.50
CA ASP A 9 17.07 -11.59 0.85
C ASP A 9 18.26 -11.58 1.83
N CYS A 10 18.15 -10.72 2.85
CA CYS A 10 19.23 -10.49 3.80
C CYS A 10 18.90 -11.10 5.17
N LYS A 11 19.88 -11.82 5.73
CA LYS A 11 19.83 -12.21 7.15
C LYS A 11 20.35 -11.06 8.01
N ILE A 12 19.50 -10.53 8.89
CA ILE A 12 19.86 -9.45 9.83
C ILE A 12 19.44 -9.84 11.25
N ASP A 13 20.24 -9.47 12.24
CA ASP A 13 19.89 -9.68 13.65
C ASP A 13 18.65 -8.85 14.03
N THR A 14 17.74 -9.45 14.80
CA THR A 14 16.48 -8.82 15.22
C THR A 14 16.62 -7.56 16.06
N ALA A 15 17.76 -7.37 16.74
CA ALA A 15 18.01 -6.18 17.55
C ALA A 15 18.54 -4.99 16.74
N VAL A 16 18.86 -5.19 15.45
CA VAL A 16 19.36 -4.10 14.60
C VAL A 16 18.24 -3.13 14.27
N THR A 17 18.52 -1.84 14.46
CA THR A 17 17.69 -0.78 13.88
C THR A 17 17.96 -0.74 12.38
N LEU A 18 16.97 -1.16 11.57
CA LEU A 18 17.10 -1.20 10.12
C LEU A 18 17.26 0.20 9.51
N CYS A 19 16.49 1.16 9.99
CA CYS A 19 16.53 2.55 9.53
C CYS A 19 15.78 3.43 10.53
N SER A 20 16.36 4.58 10.89
CA SER A 20 15.63 5.66 11.56
C SER A 20 14.80 6.44 10.54
N THR A 21 13.68 7.04 10.96
CA THR A 21 12.92 7.96 10.10
C THR A 21 13.84 9.07 9.57
N PRO A 22 13.89 9.31 8.25
CA PRO A 22 14.65 10.41 7.67
C PRO A 22 14.27 11.75 8.31
N ALA A 23 15.22 12.70 8.40
CA ALA A 23 15.01 13.98 9.07
C ALA A 23 14.46 15.07 8.13
N ALA A 24 14.70 14.92 6.82
CA ALA A 24 14.20 15.81 5.79
C ALA A 24 13.72 15.07 4.53
N ARG A 25 12.97 15.78 3.70
CA ARG A 25 12.58 15.32 2.37
C ARG A 25 13.84 15.16 1.51
N GLY A 26 13.95 14.01 0.87
CA GLY A 26 15.08 13.72 -0.03
C GLY A 26 16.33 13.17 0.65
N ASP A 27 16.29 12.90 1.96
CA ASP A 27 17.34 12.21 2.73
C ASP A 27 17.45 10.70 2.39
N GLY A 28 16.61 10.21 1.49
CA GLY A 28 16.55 8.80 1.11
C GLY A 28 15.62 8.02 2.03
N GLY A 29 15.98 6.76 2.29
CA GLY A 29 15.18 5.85 3.10
C GLY A 29 15.61 4.41 2.89
N LEU A 30 14.82 3.50 3.43
CA LEU A 30 15.03 2.06 3.31
C LEU A 30 13.84 1.42 2.60
N ASP A 31 14.12 0.55 1.65
CA ASP A 31 13.19 -0.50 1.23
C ASP A 31 13.79 -1.85 1.58
N TYR A 32 12.97 -2.74 2.12
CA TYR A 32 13.43 -4.09 2.45
C TYR A 32 12.42 -5.14 2.02
N LEU A 33 12.91 -6.30 1.58
CA LEU A 33 12.12 -7.43 1.13
C LEU A 33 12.80 -8.74 1.56
N ARG A 34 12.06 -9.57 2.30
CA ARG A 34 12.55 -10.83 2.88
C ARG A 34 13.83 -10.62 3.70
N VAL A 35 13.72 -9.75 4.71
CA VAL A 35 14.81 -9.44 5.63
C VAL A 35 14.42 -9.88 7.04
N ASP A 36 15.09 -10.92 7.55
CA ASP A 36 14.76 -11.53 8.83
C ASP A 36 15.98 -12.18 9.51
N SER A 37 15.90 -12.41 10.83
CA SER A 37 16.91 -13.19 11.56
C SER A 37 16.59 -14.69 11.60
N GLY A 38 15.32 -15.05 11.41
CA GLY A 38 14.76 -16.39 11.46
C GLY A 38 14.37 -16.94 10.09
N GLY A 39 13.33 -17.76 10.07
CA GLY A 39 12.81 -18.44 8.89
C GLY A 39 11.55 -17.82 8.28
N THR A 40 11.26 -16.54 8.55
CA THR A 40 10.07 -15.89 7.99
C THR A 40 10.35 -15.30 6.61
N ASN A 41 9.35 -15.38 5.71
CA ASN A 41 9.46 -14.96 4.31
C ASN A 41 8.60 -13.74 3.96
N TYR A 42 7.88 -13.19 4.93
CA TYR A 42 6.94 -12.10 4.73
C TYR A 42 7.47 -10.74 5.19
N LYS A 43 8.65 -10.66 5.83
CA LYS A 43 9.19 -9.40 6.32
C LYS A 43 9.69 -8.48 5.20
N HIS A 44 9.00 -7.38 4.98
CA HIS A 44 9.22 -6.37 3.97
C HIS A 44 8.75 -4.99 4.46
N GLY A 45 8.95 -3.96 3.66
CA GLY A 45 8.45 -2.64 4.01
C GLY A 45 9.35 -1.52 3.53
N ARG A 46 9.03 -0.34 4.05
CA ARG A 46 9.56 0.91 3.54
C ARG A 46 9.59 1.96 4.63
N VAL A 47 10.73 2.64 4.76
CA VAL A 47 10.91 3.79 5.66
C VAL A 47 11.17 5.02 4.82
N ARG A 48 10.37 6.06 5.01
CA ARG A 48 10.46 7.37 4.36
C ARG A 48 10.21 8.50 5.37
N TYR A 49 10.42 9.74 4.94
CA TYR A 49 10.16 10.93 5.74
C TYR A 49 8.68 11.07 6.11
N GLU A 50 7.79 10.66 5.19
CA GLU A 50 6.34 10.72 5.31
C GLU A 50 5.76 9.62 6.20
N GLY A 51 6.49 8.52 6.39
CA GLY A 51 5.96 7.36 7.13
C GLY A 51 6.80 6.11 7.01
N THR A 52 6.34 5.09 7.71
CA THR A 52 6.94 3.76 7.72
C THR A 52 5.86 2.71 7.45
N GLN A 53 6.16 1.76 6.57
CA GLN A 53 5.41 0.54 6.38
C GLN A 53 6.18 -0.66 6.93
N THR A 54 5.49 -1.52 7.69
CA THR A 54 5.98 -2.81 8.17
C THR A 54 4.88 -3.87 8.09
N GLU A 55 5.21 -5.13 8.28
CA GLU A 55 4.20 -6.20 8.44
C GLU A 55 3.46 -6.10 9.77
N GLU A 56 2.27 -6.66 9.77
CA GLU A 56 1.43 -6.91 10.93
C GLU A 56 0.81 -8.30 10.82
N THR A 57 0.86 -9.08 11.90
CA THR A 57 0.37 -10.48 11.93
C THR A 57 -0.81 -10.67 12.89
N THR A 58 -1.15 -9.64 13.67
CA THR A 58 -2.26 -9.66 14.64
C THR A 58 -3.46 -8.85 14.15
N ILE A 59 -3.23 -7.62 13.69
CA ILE A 59 -4.28 -6.75 13.13
C ILE A 59 -4.41 -7.02 11.64
N VAL A 60 -5.03 -8.16 11.33
CA VAL A 60 -5.16 -8.73 9.99
C VAL A 60 -6.61 -9.02 9.64
N ARG A 61 -6.92 -9.10 8.35
CA ARG A 61 -8.25 -9.48 7.86
C ARG A 61 -8.40 -11.00 7.86
N SER A 62 -9.45 -11.52 8.48
CA SER A 62 -9.79 -12.94 8.41
C SER A 62 -10.06 -13.36 6.96
N GLY A 63 -9.33 -14.37 6.47
CA GLY A 63 -9.40 -14.80 5.07
C GLY A 63 -8.68 -13.88 4.05
N GLY A 64 -7.95 -12.88 4.55
CA GLY A 64 -7.13 -11.96 3.77
C GLY A 64 -5.82 -12.58 3.28
N ALA A 65 -4.79 -11.76 3.10
CA ALA A 65 -3.46 -12.21 2.71
C ALA A 65 -2.81 -13.13 3.75
N SER A 66 -2.06 -14.10 3.26
CA SER A 66 -1.30 -15.06 4.06
C SER A 66 -0.16 -15.65 3.24
N ASP A 67 0.92 -16.07 3.92
CA ASP A 67 1.99 -16.90 3.35
C ASP A 67 1.59 -18.41 3.27
N GLY A 68 0.33 -18.74 3.55
CA GLY A 68 -0.18 -20.11 3.66
C GLY A 68 -0.22 -20.66 5.08
N THR A 69 0.43 -19.98 6.05
CA THR A 69 0.43 -20.35 7.48
C THR A 69 0.06 -19.16 8.37
N THR A 70 0.70 -18.02 8.14
CA THR A 70 0.59 -16.77 8.90
C THR A 70 -0.26 -15.77 8.11
N PRO A 71 -1.34 -15.25 8.69
CA PRO A 71 -2.06 -14.10 8.12
C PRO A 71 -1.20 -12.83 8.21
N ILE A 72 -1.27 -11.98 7.19
CA ILE A 72 -0.41 -10.79 7.09
C ILE A 72 -1.25 -9.58 6.65
N ALA A 73 -0.93 -8.42 7.21
CA ALA A 73 -1.36 -7.10 6.75
C ALA A 73 -0.15 -6.16 6.63
N GLU A 74 -0.27 -5.12 5.83
CA GLU A 74 0.70 -4.03 5.76
C GLU A 74 0.26 -2.90 6.70
N LYS A 75 1.07 -2.63 7.72
CA LYS A 75 0.86 -1.53 8.64
C LYS A 75 1.60 -0.30 8.14
N ILE A 76 0.87 0.76 7.83
CA ILE A 76 1.42 2.06 7.47
C ILE A 76 1.23 3.02 8.63
N VAL A 77 2.32 3.57 9.16
CA VAL A 77 2.34 4.61 10.18
C VAL A 77 2.89 5.89 9.54
N THR A 78 2.04 6.90 9.35
CA THR A 78 2.45 8.18 8.78
C THR A 78 3.02 9.09 9.86
N THR A 79 3.99 9.94 9.48
CA THR A 79 4.53 10.99 10.36
C THR A 79 3.64 12.23 10.29
N ALA A 80 3.95 13.24 11.12
CA ALA A 80 3.34 14.56 11.03
C ALA A 80 3.67 15.31 9.71
N ASN A 81 4.67 14.81 8.95
CA ASN A 81 5.11 15.43 7.70
C ASN A 81 4.37 14.90 6.47
N CYS A 82 3.54 13.87 6.66
CA CYS A 82 2.71 13.31 5.62
C CYS A 82 1.58 14.28 5.27
N THR A 83 1.30 14.46 3.97
CA THR A 83 0.21 15.30 3.48
C THR A 83 -0.35 14.72 2.20
N GLU A 84 -1.51 15.18 1.74
CA GLU A 84 -2.04 14.83 0.41
C GLU A 84 -1.05 15.16 -0.73
N HIS A 85 -0.31 16.27 -0.61
CA HIS A 85 0.70 16.68 -1.59
C HIS A 85 1.95 15.81 -1.59
N PHE A 86 2.23 15.22 -0.43
CA PHE A 86 3.43 14.44 -0.18
C PHE A 86 3.06 13.22 0.67
N PRO A 87 2.39 12.25 0.04
CA PRO A 87 1.91 11.07 0.75
C PRO A 87 3.07 10.09 0.99
N PHE A 88 2.87 9.23 1.97
CA PHE A 88 3.62 7.98 2.02
C PHE A 88 3.11 7.05 0.91
N LYS A 89 3.99 6.60 0.02
CA LYS A 89 3.68 5.62 -1.04
C LYS A 89 4.26 4.24 -0.71
N SER A 90 3.40 3.24 -0.57
CA SER A 90 3.78 1.86 -0.28
C SER A 90 4.69 1.24 -1.37
N PRO A 91 5.41 0.16 -1.07
CA PRO A 91 5.84 -0.80 -2.10
C PRO A 91 4.63 -1.30 -2.93
N PRO A 92 4.84 -1.71 -4.18
CA PRO A 92 3.75 -2.21 -5.02
C PRO A 92 3.23 -3.56 -4.54
N ILE A 93 1.91 -3.70 -4.49
CA ILE A 93 1.21 -4.97 -4.40
C ILE A 93 0.96 -5.45 -5.84
N ALA A 94 1.56 -6.57 -6.22
CA ALA A 94 1.48 -7.10 -7.58
C ALA A 94 0.41 -8.18 -7.72
N ILE A 95 -0.37 -8.12 -8.81
CA ILE A 95 -1.29 -9.20 -9.22
C ILE A 95 -1.25 -9.39 -10.73
N TRP A 96 -1.29 -10.64 -11.17
CA TRP A 96 -1.37 -10.96 -12.59
C TRP A 96 -2.80 -10.75 -13.10
N ASN A 97 -2.92 -10.11 -14.26
CA ASN A 97 -4.18 -9.90 -14.94
C ASN A 97 -4.23 -10.63 -16.28
N ASP A 98 -5.31 -11.38 -16.46
CA ASP A 98 -5.64 -12.11 -17.69
C ASP A 98 -6.69 -11.41 -18.57
N THR A 99 -7.34 -10.35 -18.07
CA THR A 99 -8.38 -9.62 -18.81
C THR A 99 -7.77 -8.60 -19.76
N THR A 100 -8.28 -8.51 -20.98
CA THR A 100 -7.86 -7.51 -21.98
C THR A 100 -9.07 -6.92 -22.69
N GLY A 101 -9.04 -5.62 -22.98
CA GLY A 101 -10.13 -4.91 -23.68
C GLY A 101 -11.42 -4.71 -22.87
N SER A 102 -11.47 -5.18 -21.62
CA SER A 102 -12.63 -5.08 -20.72
C SER A 102 -12.25 -4.42 -19.39
N SER A 103 -13.21 -3.73 -18.78
CA SER A 103 -13.00 -3.10 -17.47
C SER A 103 -12.81 -4.15 -16.38
N VAL A 104 -11.83 -3.92 -15.52
CA VAL A 104 -11.62 -4.64 -14.26
C VAL A 104 -11.52 -3.63 -13.13
N THR A 105 -11.90 -4.04 -11.92
CA THR A 105 -11.78 -3.23 -10.71
C THR A 105 -10.81 -3.89 -9.75
N ALA A 106 -9.71 -3.19 -9.45
CA ALA A 106 -8.80 -3.56 -8.39
C ALA A 106 -9.36 -3.09 -7.04
N THR A 107 -9.53 -4.01 -6.09
CA THR A 107 -9.99 -3.70 -4.74
C THR A 107 -8.99 -4.16 -3.69
N ILE A 108 -8.67 -3.28 -2.74
CA ILE A 108 -7.87 -3.55 -1.54
C ILE A 108 -8.67 -3.12 -0.32
N GLU A 109 -8.64 -3.95 0.73
CA GLU A 109 -9.41 -3.74 1.97
C GLU A 109 -8.48 -3.23 3.07
N GLY A 110 -9.00 -2.41 3.99
CA GLY A 110 -8.21 -1.89 5.10
C GLY A 110 -9.03 -1.43 6.30
N ILE A 111 -8.33 -1.18 7.41
CA ILE A 111 -8.86 -0.54 8.62
C ILE A 111 -7.92 0.55 9.10
N TRP A 112 -8.45 1.53 9.84
CA TRP A 112 -7.65 2.60 10.44
C TRP A 112 -8.30 3.14 11.73
N GLY A 113 -7.55 3.94 12.48
CA GLY A 113 -7.99 4.47 13.78
C GLY A 113 -8.80 5.77 13.75
N GLY A 114 -9.21 6.26 12.57
CA GLY A 114 -9.77 7.63 12.41
C GLY A 114 -11.22 7.83 12.85
N GLY A 115 -11.89 6.81 13.41
CA GLY A 115 -13.27 6.90 13.93
C GLY A 115 -14.38 6.97 12.86
N ALA A 116 -14.07 7.44 11.65
CA ALA A 116 -14.94 7.42 10.48
C ALA A 116 -14.19 6.88 9.25
N VAL A 117 -14.89 6.43 8.21
CA VAL A 117 -14.25 5.97 6.97
C VAL A 117 -13.36 7.10 6.41
N PRO A 118 -12.11 6.84 6.00
CA PRO A 118 -11.22 7.88 5.53
C PRO A 118 -11.74 8.49 4.23
N ASN A 119 -11.37 9.74 3.98
CA ASN A 119 -11.59 10.37 2.69
C ASN A 119 -10.51 9.96 1.69
N ASN A 120 -10.80 10.20 0.40
CA ASN A 120 -9.89 9.93 -0.71
C ASN A 120 -8.65 10.85 -0.80
N ASN A 121 -8.42 11.70 0.20
CA ASN A 121 -7.14 12.40 0.43
C ASN A 121 -6.40 11.90 1.68
N ASP A 122 -7.08 11.18 2.58
CA ASP A 122 -6.45 10.57 3.74
C ASP A 122 -5.66 9.33 3.30
N ILE A 123 -6.24 8.56 2.37
CA ILE A 123 -5.63 7.39 1.75
C ILE A 123 -6.28 7.11 0.39
N TRP A 124 -5.51 6.62 -0.57
CA TRP A 124 -6.01 6.24 -1.89
C TRP A 124 -5.16 5.13 -2.51
N LEU A 125 -5.73 4.49 -3.52
CA LEU A 125 -5.07 3.50 -4.36
C LEU A 125 -4.70 4.15 -5.70
N GLU A 126 -3.46 3.95 -6.12
CA GLU A 126 -2.99 4.19 -7.47
C GLU A 126 -2.64 2.83 -8.11
N VAL A 127 -3.08 2.60 -9.34
CA VAL A 127 -2.84 1.37 -10.07
C VAL A 127 -2.10 1.66 -11.35
N GLU A 128 -0.98 0.95 -11.54
CA GLU A 128 -0.24 0.86 -12.80
C GLU A 128 -0.65 -0.41 -13.56
N TYR A 129 -0.96 -0.26 -14.84
CA TYR A 129 -1.38 -1.36 -15.72
C TYR A 129 -0.94 -1.15 -17.17
N LEU A 130 -0.98 -2.20 -17.99
CA LEU A 130 -0.67 -2.12 -19.42
C LEU A 130 -1.87 -1.60 -20.20
N GLY A 131 -1.91 -0.30 -20.47
CA GLY A 131 -3.05 0.39 -21.08
C GLY A 131 -3.01 0.52 -22.61
N SER A 132 -1.97 0.00 -23.28
CA SER A 132 -1.86 -0.01 -24.74
C SER A 132 -1.83 -1.43 -25.30
N ALA A 133 -2.55 -1.68 -26.38
CA ALA A 133 -2.50 -2.95 -27.09
C ALA A 133 -1.24 -3.09 -27.97
N SER A 134 -0.65 -1.96 -28.37
CA SER A 134 0.45 -1.92 -29.36
C SER A 134 1.84 -1.93 -28.74
N SER A 135 1.98 -1.59 -27.46
CA SER A 135 3.26 -1.54 -26.75
C SER A 135 3.04 -1.69 -25.24
N PRO A 136 4.03 -2.21 -24.49
CA PRO A 136 3.94 -2.29 -23.03
C PRO A 136 4.12 -0.91 -22.40
N ASN A 137 3.10 -0.06 -22.52
CA ASN A 137 3.06 1.26 -21.92
C ASN A 137 2.36 1.19 -20.57
N ALA A 138 3.04 1.66 -19.53
CA ALA A 138 2.43 1.88 -18.23
C ALA A 138 1.34 2.96 -18.34
N SER A 139 0.17 2.66 -17.82
CA SER A 139 -0.94 3.59 -17.62
C SER A 139 -1.32 3.60 -16.15
N PHE A 140 -1.75 4.77 -15.67
CA PHE A 140 -2.00 5.00 -14.25
C PHE A 140 -3.42 5.47 -14.04
N VAL A 141 -4.06 4.96 -12.99
CA VAL A 141 -5.38 5.39 -12.54
C VAL A 141 -5.40 5.40 -11.01
N HIS A 142 -6.20 6.27 -10.41
CA HIS A 142 -6.30 6.36 -8.96
C HIS A 142 -7.73 6.71 -8.52
N ASN A 143 -8.04 6.47 -7.24
CA ASN A 143 -9.31 6.89 -6.62
C ASN A 143 -9.16 8.07 -5.64
N SER A 144 -8.04 8.80 -5.71
CA SER A 144 -7.91 10.07 -4.97
C SER A 144 -8.86 11.14 -5.53
N LYS A 145 -8.79 12.34 -4.94
CA LYS A 145 -9.38 13.54 -5.53
C LYS A 145 -8.87 13.77 -6.96
N ALA A 146 -9.72 14.38 -7.79
CA ALA A 146 -9.41 14.67 -9.20
C ALA A 146 -8.21 15.62 -9.34
N ASP A 147 -8.10 16.57 -8.43
CA ASP A 147 -6.95 17.45 -8.27
C ASP A 147 -6.87 17.94 -6.82
N ILE A 148 -5.85 18.76 -6.55
CA ILE A 148 -5.54 19.23 -5.21
C ILE A 148 -6.55 20.24 -4.65
N LEU A 149 -7.26 20.96 -5.52
CA LEU A 149 -8.28 21.96 -5.18
C LEU A 149 -9.70 21.35 -5.10
N ALA A 150 -9.90 20.15 -5.65
CA ALA A 150 -11.16 19.44 -5.56
C ALA A 150 -11.58 19.20 -4.09
N SER A 151 -12.86 18.98 -3.84
CA SER A 151 -13.34 18.58 -2.51
C SER A 151 -13.05 17.11 -2.25
N SER A 152 -12.69 16.77 -1.02
CA SER A 152 -12.53 15.38 -0.58
C SER A 152 -13.88 14.67 -0.44
N SER A 153 -13.91 13.36 -0.66
CA SER A 153 -15.08 12.53 -0.45
C SER A 153 -14.71 11.27 0.34
N ALA A 154 -15.63 10.82 1.20
CA ALA A 154 -15.45 9.58 1.94
C ALA A 154 -15.28 8.40 0.98
N LEU A 155 -14.33 7.52 1.30
CA LEU A 155 -14.19 6.24 0.62
C LEU A 155 -15.39 5.34 0.91
N ALA A 156 -15.51 4.27 0.14
CA ALA A 156 -16.52 3.26 0.42
C ALA A 156 -16.13 2.44 1.68
N ALA A 157 -17.15 2.04 2.44
CA ALA A 157 -16.97 1.15 3.58
C ALA A 157 -16.38 -0.19 3.13
N GLY A 158 -15.41 -0.68 3.91
CA GLY A 158 -14.77 -1.97 3.69
C GLY A 158 -15.55 -3.13 4.26
N SER A 159 -15.04 -4.34 4.03
CA SER A 159 -15.68 -5.60 4.41
C SER A 159 -14.78 -6.52 5.24
N GLY A 160 -15.34 -7.63 5.73
CA GLY A 160 -14.60 -8.67 6.46
C GLY A 160 -14.41 -8.38 7.95
N THR A 161 -13.82 -9.34 8.64
CA THR A 161 -13.51 -9.29 10.07
C THR A 161 -12.03 -9.00 10.25
N TRP A 162 -11.69 -8.13 11.21
CA TRP A 162 -10.33 -7.68 11.46
C TRP A 162 -9.98 -7.83 12.94
N GLY A 163 -8.70 -8.05 13.24
CA GLY A 163 -8.21 -8.15 14.62
C GLY A 163 -8.11 -6.83 15.40
N GLY A 164 -8.43 -5.68 14.78
CA GLY A 164 -8.23 -4.35 15.37
C GLY A 164 -9.41 -3.40 15.20
N SER A 165 -9.12 -2.15 14.80
CA SER A 165 -10.13 -1.08 14.63
C SER A 165 -11.36 -1.55 13.84
N THR A 166 -12.53 -1.04 14.21
CA THR A 166 -13.80 -1.34 13.55
C THR A 166 -14.05 -0.48 12.32
N THR A 167 -13.27 0.58 12.11
CA THR A 167 -13.44 1.50 10.97
C THR A 167 -12.81 0.92 9.72
N LYS A 168 -13.64 0.24 8.93
CA LYS A 168 -13.26 -0.44 7.69
C LYS A 168 -13.45 0.46 6.48
N PHE A 169 -12.54 0.36 5.53
CA PHE A 169 -12.62 1.04 4.24
C PHE A 169 -12.13 0.12 3.13
N LYS A 170 -12.53 0.42 1.89
CA LYS A 170 -11.97 -0.22 0.70
C LYS A 170 -11.44 0.82 -0.27
N LEU A 171 -10.32 0.49 -0.89
CA LEU A 171 -9.74 1.23 -2.00
C LEU A 171 -10.11 0.47 -3.27
N ALA A 172 -10.82 1.11 -4.19
CA ALA A 172 -11.31 0.47 -5.40
C ALA A 172 -11.09 1.40 -6.59
N VAL A 173 -10.45 0.88 -7.64
CA VAL A 173 -10.16 1.62 -8.87
C VAL A 173 -10.47 0.75 -10.08
N THR A 174 -11.24 1.29 -11.03
CA THR A 174 -11.64 0.62 -12.27
C THR A 174 -10.81 1.13 -13.45
N PHE A 175 -10.34 0.22 -14.30
CA PHE A 175 -9.55 0.51 -15.49
C PHE A 175 -9.72 -0.59 -16.54
N THR A 176 -9.21 -0.35 -17.76
CA THR A 176 -9.33 -1.29 -18.88
C THR A 176 -7.94 -1.66 -19.40
N PRO A 177 -7.35 -2.78 -18.94
CA PRO A 177 -6.10 -3.30 -19.48
C PRO A 177 -6.24 -3.62 -20.97
N GLN A 178 -5.20 -3.33 -21.75
CA GLN A 178 -5.13 -3.67 -23.16
C GLN A 178 -4.17 -4.83 -23.43
N GLN A 179 -3.40 -5.27 -22.43
CA GLN A 179 -2.55 -6.45 -22.47
C GLN A 179 -2.64 -7.22 -21.14
N LYS A 180 -2.39 -8.54 -21.22
CA LYS A 180 -2.19 -9.38 -20.03
C LYS A 180 -0.85 -9.05 -19.39
N GLY A 181 -0.79 -9.12 -18.07
CA GLY A 181 0.46 -8.84 -17.37
C GLY A 181 0.26 -8.45 -15.92
N TRP A 182 1.35 -7.99 -15.31
CA TRP A 182 1.34 -7.48 -13.95
C TRP A 182 0.58 -6.16 -13.85
N ILE A 183 -0.25 -6.08 -12.82
CA ILE A 183 -0.82 -4.85 -12.29
C ILE A 183 -0.09 -4.55 -11.00
N LEU A 184 0.35 -3.30 -10.83
CA LEU A 184 1.02 -2.86 -9.61
C LEU A 184 0.11 -1.85 -8.90
N ALA A 185 -0.33 -2.21 -7.70
CA ALA A 185 -1.16 -1.38 -6.83
C ALA A 185 -0.30 -0.70 -5.77
N TYR A 186 -0.37 0.62 -5.68
CA TYR A 186 0.29 1.44 -4.68
C TYR A 186 -0.73 2.07 -3.76
N VAL A 187 -0.59 1.83 -2.46
CA VAL A 187 -1.39 2.51 -1.44
C VAL A 187 -0.65 3.76 -1.03
N ASN A 188 -1.33 4.90 -1.18
CA ASN A 188 -0.81 6.20 -0.83
C ASN A 188 -1.58 6.72 0.38
N ALA A 189 -0.88 6.98 1.49
CA ALA A 189 -1.48 7.58 2.68
C ALA A 189 -1.08 9.05 2.77
N GLY A 190 -2.07 9.96 2.81
CA GLY A 190 -1.89 11.40 2.92
C GLY A 190 -2.25 11.98 4.29
N ALA A 191 -2.99 11.24 5.13
CA ALA A 191 -3.32 11.68 6.48
C ALA A 191 -2.06 11.69 7.37
N ALA A 192 -1.81 12.81 8.04
CA ALA A 192 -0.70 12.96 8.98
C ALA A 192 -0.93 12.15 10.27
N SER A 193 0.15 11.68 10.89
CA SER A 193 0.15 11.05 12.22
C SER A 193 -0.92 9.97 12.42
N SER A 194 -1.13 9.16 11.37
CA SER A 194 -2.21 8.17 11.29
C SER A 194 -1.65 6.76 11.14
N THR A 195 -2.47 5.75 11.44
CA THR A 195 -2.11 4.35 11.24
C THR A 195 -3.18 3.64 10.44
N PHE A 196 -2.76 3.01 9.34
CA PHE A 196 -3.59 2.19 8.47
C PHE A 196 -3.08 0.75 8.49
N TYR A 197 -4.00 -0.20 8.41
CA TYR A 197 -3.70 -1.62 8.20
C TYR A 197 -4.36 -2.03 6.90
N ILE A 198 -3.56 -2.50 5.94
CA ILE A 198 -3.97 -2.83 4.59
C ILE A 198 -3.86 -4.34 4.41
N ASP A 199 -4.88 -4.97 3.84
CA ASP A 199 -4.82 -6.36 3.41
C ASP A 199 -4.18 -6.38 2.01
N PRO A 200 -2.94 -6.86 1.83
CA PRO A 200 -2.28 -6.84 0.52
C PRO A 200 -2.89 -7.83 -0.48
N LYS A 201 -3.95 -8.56 -0.10
CA LYS A 201 -4.72 -9.38 -1.03
C LYS A 201 -5.62 -8.52 -1.91
N ILE A 202 -5.06 -8.07 -3.02
CA ILE A 202 -5.80 -7.41 -4.09
C ILE A 202 -6.78 -8.39 -4.76
N THR A 203 -8.00 -7.93 -5.01
CA THR A 203 -9.01 -8.67 -5.78
C THR A 203 -9.29 -7.93 -7.08
N LEU A 204 -9.28 -8.65 -8.21
CA LEU A 204 -9.70 -8.16 -9.52
C LEU A 204 -11.09 -8.73 -9.85
N THR A 205 -12.05 -7.86 -10.14
CA THR A 205 -13.42 -8.21 -10.55
C THR A 205 -13.87 -7.45 -11.78
#